data_AF-A0A6S7DGI3-F1
#
_entry.id   AF-A0A6S7DGI3-F1
#
_cell.length_a   1.000
_cell.length_b   1.000
_cell.length_c   1.000
_cell.angle_alpha   90.00
_cell.angle_beta   90.00
_cell.angle_gamma   90.00
#
_symmetry.space_group_name_H-M   'P 1'
#
loop_
_entity.id
_entity.type
_entity.pdbx_description
1 polymer ?
#
loop_
_entity_poly.entity_id
_entity_poly.type
_entity_poly.pdbx_seq_one_letter_code
_entity_poly.pdbx_strand_id
1 'polypeptide(L)'
;MPAQFRPTPEQQAIVDAAGSGDNLKIKAYAGAGKTSTLRLVAHRLAPQRGTYLAFNREIAEHARRGFPDNVVARTVHSLAYAATPSALTSRVSLPAEPPHELAGRYGLSSVEVPSVTGKALELTPFDLGRMVADGLGRFCRSASPVPEPAHIPVDDKINTGAAEWLRGGLLPSGAPTARCRRAVRVPARL
;
A
#
# COMPACT_ATOMS: atom_id res chain seq x y z
N MET A 1 37.70 -13.54 20.18
CA MET A 1 36.86 -12.73 21.11
C MET A 1 36.32 -11.56 20.33
N PRO A 2 34.99 -11.30 20.25
CA PRO A 2 34.52 -10.13 19.53
C PRO A 2 35.04 -8.88 20.25
N ALA A 3 35.49 -7.90 19.47
CA ALA A 3 36.05 -6.65 19.97
C ALA A 3 35.07 -6.01 20.97
N GLN A 4 35.60 -5.64 22.14
CA GLN A 4 34.82 -4.99 23.20
C GLN A 4 34.42 -3.59 22.71
N PHE A 5 33.23 -3.48 22.13
CA PHE A 5 32.70 -2.21 21.63
C PHE A 5 32.33 -1.33 22.83
N ARG A 6 33.10 -0.26 23.05
CA ARG A 6 32.78 0.74 24.07
C ARG A 6 31.76 1.74 23.48
N PRO A 7 30.54 1.84 24.05
CA PRO A 7 29.54 2.80 23.57
C PRO A 7 30.05 4.25 23.69
N THR A 8 29.66 5.10 22.74
CA THR A 8 29.85 6.56 22.92
C THR A 8 28.93 7.08 24.04
N PRO A 9 29.20 8.28 24.60
CA PRO A 9 28.32 8.88 25.60
C PRO A 9 26.85 8.98 25.15
N GLU A 10 26.61 9.30 23.87
CA GLU A 10 25.27 9.37 23.30
C GLU A 10 24.60 7.99 23.19
N GLN A 11 25.36 6.96 22.81
CA GLN A 11 24.86 5.59 22.79
C GLN A 11 24.54 5.09 24.19
N GLN A 12 25.37 5.42 25.18
CA GLN A 12 25.12 5.05 26.57
C GLN A 12 23.86 5.73 27.11
N ALA A 13 23.67 7.02 26.84
CA ALA A 13 22.45 7.73 27.22
C ALA A 13 21.18 7.09 26.62
N ILE A 14 21.25 6.59 25.38
CA ILE A 14 20.16 5.84 24.75
C ILE A 14 19.90 4.49 25.46
N VAL A 15 20.96 3.77 25.82
CA VAL A 15 20.86 2.49 26.53
C VAL A 15 20.23 2.68 27.92
N ASP A 16 20.63 3.73 28.63
CA ASP A 16 20.10 4.06 29.95
C ASP A 16 18.63 4.48 29.87
N ALA A 17 18.29 5.34 28.90
CA ALA A 17 16.92 5.77 28.65
C ALA A 17 16.01 4.59 28.26
N ALA A 18 16.50 3.64 27.47
CA ALA A 18 15.73 2.44 27.12
C ALA A 18 15.40 1.57 28.34
N GLY A 19 16.20 1.65 29.41
CA GLY A 19 15.96 0.94 30.66
C GLY A 19 14.76 1.43 31.47
N SER A 20 14.24 2.64 31.21
CA SER A 20 13.04 3.15 31.93
C SER A 20 11.74 2.50 31.46
N GLY A 21 11.72 1.96 30.24
CA GLY A 21 10.51 1.39 29.61
C GLY A 21 9.61 2.42 28.91
N ASP A 22 9.98 3.70 28.88
CA ASP A 22 9.22 4.75 28.22
C ASP A 22 9.42 4.75 26.69
N ASN A 23 8.53 5.47 25.99
CA ASN A 23 8.65 5.69 24.55
C ASN A 23 9.91 6.52 24.21
N LEU A 24 10.88 5.91 23.53
CA LEU A 24 12.13 6.55 23.16
C LEU A 24 12.23 6.82 21.65
N LYS A 25 12.54 8.06 21.27
CA LYS A 25 12.84 8.44 19.88
C LYS A 25 14.30 8.82 19.73
N ILE A 26 15.02 8.06 18.90
CA ILE A 26 16.45 8.29 18.60
C ILE A 26 16.58 9.01 17.25
N LYS A 27 17.17 10.20 17.24
CA LYS A 27 17.58 10.89 16.02
C LYS A 27 19.03 10.51 15.72
N ALA A 28 19.29 9.92 14.57
CA ALA A 28 20.63 9.50 14.19
C ALA A 28 20.88 9.73 12.69
N TYR A 29 22.00 10.37 12.37
CA TYR A 29 22.44 10.65 11.01
C TYR A 29 22.97 9.39 10.31
N ALA A 30 23.20 9.47 9.00
CA ALA A 30 23.88 8.41 8.27
C ALA A 30 25.26 8.13 8.92
N GLY A 31 25.65 6.87 9.03
CA GLY A 31 26.91 6.47 9.67
C GLY A 31 26.94 6.53 11.21
N ALA A 32 25.95 7.11 11.88
CA ALA A 32 25.93 7.27 13.35
C ALA A 32 25.67 5.97 14.15
N GLY A 33 25.90 4.79 13.57
CA GLY A 33 25.78 3.53 14.30
C GLY A 33 24.37 3.14 14.74
N LYS A 34 23.31 3.53 14.02
CA LYS A 34 21.90 3.22 14.37
C LYS A 34 21.68 1.76 14.81
N THR A 35 22.11 0.82 13.98
CA THR A 35 21.92 -0.62 14.23
C THR A 35 22.80 -1.11 15.37
N SER A 36 24.02 -0.59 15.55
CA SER A 36 24.88 -0.97 16.67
C SER A 36 24.34 -0.45 18.00
N THR A 37 23.81 0.78 18.03
CA THR A 37 23.13 1.32 19.21
C THR A 37 21.93 0.46 19.61
N LEU A 38 21.10 0.04 18.66
CA LEU A 38 19.96 -0.83 18.96
C LEU A 38 20.37 -2.23 19.45
N ARG A 39 21.52 -2.76 19.01
CA ARG A 39 22.07 -4.01 19.57
C ARG A 39 22.43 -3.84 21.05
N LEU A 40 23.06 -2.71 21.42
CA LEU A 40 23.35 -2.42 22.83
C LEU A 40 22.08 -2.37 23.69
N VAL A 41 21.04 -1.70 23.18
CA VAL A 41 19.72 -1.66 23.84
C VAL A 41 19.15 -3.07 23.99
N ALA A 42 19.19 -3.89 22.94
CA ALA A 42 18.70 -5.27 23.00
C ALA A 42 19.43 -6.13 24.03
N HIS A 43 20.75 -5.97 24.18
CA HIS A 43 21.53 -6.65 25.21
C HIS A 43 21.19 -6.14 26.61
N ARG A 44 21.01 -4.83 26.80
CA ARG A 44 20.65 -4.23 28.09
C ARG A 44 19.27 -4.68 28.59
N LEU A 45 18.35 -4.94 27.67
CA LEU A 45 17.00 -5.38 27.97
C LEU A 45 16.86 -6.91 28.06
N ALA A 46 17.90 -7.69 27.75
CA ALA A 46 17.86 -9.13 27.90
C ALA A 46 17.56 -9.52 29.36
N PRO A 47 16.72 -10.55 29.59
CA PRO A 47 16.20 -11.53 28.62
C PRO A 47 14.83 -11.16 27.99
N GLN A 48 14.38 -9.90 28.09
CA GLN A 48 13.07 -9.50 27.55
C GLN A 48 12.99 -9.73 26.04
N ARG A 49 11.82 -10.16 25.55
CA ARG A 49 11.60 -10.40 24.13
C ARG A 49 11.43 -9.09 23.38
N GLY A 50 12.14 -8.94 22.26
CA GLY A 50 12.08 -7.76 21.41
C GLY A 50 11.78 -8.08 19.96
N THR A 51 11.30 -7.09 19.21
CA THR A 51 11.18 -7.17 17.75
C THR A 51 11.85 -5.95 17.13
N TYR A 52 12.77 -6.21 16.20
CA TYR A 52 13.37 -5.17 15.37
C TYR A 52 12.65 -5.12 14.03
N LEU A 53 12.12 -3.95 13.68
CA LEU A 53 11.42 -3.71 12.42
C LEU A 53 12.29 -2.88 11.46
N ALA A 54 12.47 -3.40 10.26
CA ALA A 54 13.18 -2.72 9.17
C ALA A 54 12.27 -2.48 7.95
N PHE A 55 12.68 -1.54 7.11
CA PHE A 55 11.98 -1.24 5.85
C PHE A 55 12.25 -2.26 4.76
N ASN A 56 13.49 -2.74 4.63
CA ASN A 56 13.89 -3.69 3.59
C ASN A 56 14.39 -5.01 4.19
N ARG A 57 14.40 -6.05 3.36
CA ARG A 57 14.83 -7.39 3.76
C ARG A 57 16.31 -7.38 4.17
N GLU A 58 17.18 -6.78 3.36
CA GLU A 58 18.62 -6.77 3.60
C GLU A 58 19.02 -6.24 4.99
N ILE A 59 18.43 -5.12 5.42
CA ILE A 59 18.64 -4.54 6.76
C ILE A 59 18.15 -5.50 7.85
N ALA A 60 16.99 -6.13 7.68
CA ALA A 60 16.49 -7.12 8.63
C ALA A 60 17.43 -8.34 8.75
N GLU A 61 17.95 -8.83 7.62
CA GLU A 61 18.89 -9.96 7.61
C GLU A 61 20.24 -9.60 8.22
N HIS A 62 20.75 -8.40 7.93
CA HIS A 62 21.97 -7.88 8.54
C HIS A 62 21.80 -7.70 10.05
N ALA A 63 20.66 -7.17 10.49
CA ALA A 63 20.32 -7.02 11.90
C ALA A 63 20.33 -8.38 12.61
N ARG A 64 19.62 -9.38 12.06
CA ARG A 64 19.47 -10.73 12.64
C ARG A 64 20.80 -11.39 13.03
N ARG A 65 21.90 -11.13 12.32
CA ARG A 65 23.22 -11.69 12.62
C ARG A 65 23.90 -11.10 13.86
N GLY A 66 23.45 -9.95 14.35
CA GLY A 66 24.10 -9.26 15.47
C GLY A 66 23.18 -8.87 16.62
N PHE A 67 21.89 -9.12 16.52
CA PHE A 67 20.99 -9.04 17.67
C PHE A 67 21.06 -10.33 18.50
N PRO A 68 20.82 -10.27 19.82
CA PRO A 68 20.74 -11.47 20.65
C PRO A 68 19.47 -12.28 20.33
N ASP A 69 19.46 -13.56 20.72
CA ASP A 69 18.41 -14.53 20.37
C ASP A 69 17.00 -14.15 20.86
N ASN A 70 16.90 -13.32 21.89
CA ASN A 70 15.63 -12.80 22.40
C ASN A 70 14.99 -11.72 21.49
N VAL A 71 15.69 -11.26 20.44
CA VAL A 71 15.20 -10.22 19.52
C VAL A 71 15.00 -10.76 18.10
N VAL A 72 13.77 -10.67 17.62
CA VAL A 72 13.42 -11.09 16.25
C VAL A 72 13.53 -9.91 15.30
N ALA A 73 14.44 -9.97 14.33
CA ALA A 73 14.54 -9.00 13.25
C ALA A 73 13.65 -9.39 12.06
N ARG A 74 12.76 -8.48 11.63
CA ARG A 74 11.84 -8.69 10.49
C ARG A 74 11.51 -7.38 9.79
N THR A 75 10.88 -7.45 8.62
CA THR A 75 10.36 -6.25 7.96
C THR A 75 8.97 -5.92 8.48
N VAL A 76 8.55 -4.66 8.33
CA VAL A 76 7.17 -4.26 8.63
C VAL A 76 6.18 -5.10 7.81
N HIS A 77 6.48 -5.31 6.53
CA HIS A 77 5.65 -6.12 5.63
C HIS A 77 5.56 -7.58 6.05
N SER A 78 6.67 -8.22 6.47
CA SER A 78 6.62 -9.62 6.90
C SER A 78 5.90 -9.79 8.24
N LEU A 79 5.96 -8.79 9.13
CA LEU A 79 5.12 -8.74 10.32
C LEU A 79 3.64 -8.64 9.96
N ALA A 80 3.28 -7.72 9.06
CA ALA A 80 1.89 -7.54 8.62
C ALA A 80 1.35 -8.79 7.92
N TYR A 81 2.12 -9.39 7.02
CA TYR A 81 1.75 -10.63 6.33
C TYR A 81 1.49 -11.78 7.31
N ALA A 82 2.35 -11.95 8.33
CA ALA A 82 2.16 -12.97 9.36
C ALA A 82 0.93 -12.74 10.25
N ALA A 83 0.53 -11.47 10.44
CA ALA A 83 -0.67 -11.11 11.20
C ALA A 83 -1.96 -11.14 10.35
N THR A 84 -1.85 -11.35 9.03
CA THR A 84 -2.99 -11.33 8.11
C THR A 84 -3.61 -12.73 8.00
N PRO A 85 -4.95 -12.88 8.05
CA PRO A 85 -5.62 -14.17 7.89
C PRO A 85 -5.22 -14.90 6.60
N SER A 86 -5.10 -16.23 6.68
CA SER A 86 -4.71 -17.08 5.54
C SER A 86 -5.65 -16.95 4.35
N ALA A 87 -6.94 -16.68 4.60
CA ALA A 87 -7.96 -16.44 3.57
C ALA A 87 -7.66 -15.20 2.70
N LEU A 88 -6.91 -14.23 3.23
CA LEU A 88 -6.47 -13.04 2.50
C LEU A 88 -5.07 -13.24 1.92
N THR A 89 -4.13 -13.79 2.68
CA THR A 89 -2.75 -13.98 2.20
C THR A 89 -2.66 -14.96 1.03
N SER A 90 -3.55 -15.96 0.95
CA SER A 90 -3.68 -16.86 -0.20
C SER A 90 -4.12 -16.16 -1.48
N ARG A 91 -4.78 -15.00 -1.36
CA ARG A 91 -5.23 -14.20 -2.50
C ARG A 91 -4.16 -13.25 -3.01
N VAL A 92 -3.17 -12.90 -2.19
CA VAL A 92 -2.09 -11.97 -2.57
C VAL A 92 -1.22 -12.54 -3.69
N SER A 93 -1.08 -13.87 -3.75
CA SER A 93 -0.32 -14.55 -4.80
C SER A 93 -1.13 -14.85 -6.06
N LEU A 94 -2.42 -14.50 -6.10
CA LEU A 94 -3.21 -14.69 -7.32
C LEU A 94 -2.71 -13.73 -8.40
N PRO A 95 -2.70 -14.16 -9.67
CA PRO A 95 -2.38 -13.27 -10.78
C PRO A 95 -3.38 -12.12 -10.78
N ALA A 96 -2.87 -10.91 -11.01
CA ALA A 96 -3.73 -9.75 -11.20
C ALA A 96 -4.56 -9.95 -12.47
N GLU A 97 -5.88 -9.78 -12.37
CA GLU A 97 -6.78 -9.84 -13.52
C GLU A 97 -6.43 -8.68 -14.48
N PRO A 98 -6.18 -8.95 -15.77
CA PRO A 98 -5.85 -7.90 -16.71
C PRO A 98 -7.08 -7.06 -17.06
N PRO A 99 -6.91 -5.76 -17.39
CA PRO A 99 -8.03 -4.84 -17.63
C PRO A 99 -9.06 -5.30 -18.67
N HIS A 100 -8.64 -6.01 -19.72
CA HIS A 100 -9.54 -6.48 -20.77
C HIS A 100 -10.41 -7.67 -20.32
N GLU A 101 -9.89 -8.57 -19.48
CA GLU A 101 -10.69 -9.65 -18.89
C GLU A 101 -11.69 -9.09 -17.89
N LEU A 102 -11.26 -8.13 -17.05
CA LEU A 102 -12.14 -7.39 -16.16
C LEU A 102 -13.27 -6.71 -16.95
N ALA A 103 -12.93 -6.02 -18.04
CA ALA A 103 -13.89 -5.37 -18.91
C ALA A 103 -14.87 -6.36 -19.54
N GLY A 104 -14.39 -7.49 -20.06
CA GLY A 104 -15.23 -8.55 -20.62
C GLY A 104 -16.18 -9.14 -19.57
N ARG A 105 -15.68 -9.41 -18.36
CA ARG A 105 -16.46 -9.98 -17.24
C ARG A 105 -17.58 -9.04 -16.78
N TYR A 106 -17.35 -7.74 -16.79
CA TYR A 106 -18.35 -6.73 -16.42
C TYR A 106 -19.15 -6.17 -17.61
N GLY A 107 -18.89 -6.64 -18.84
CA GLY A 107 -19.60 -6.18 -20.03
C GLY A 107 -19.33 -4.72 -20.39
N LEU A 108 -18.13 -4.22 -20.08
CA LEU A 108 -17.71 -2.87 -20.47
C LEU A 108 -17.47 -2.83 -21.99
N SER A 109 -18.29 -2.05 -22.69
CA SER A 109 -18.17 -1.82 -24.13
C SER A 109 -17.50 -0.47 -24.42
N SER A 110 -17.02 -0.26 -25.64
CA SER A 110 -16.54 1.06 -26.05
C SER A 110 -17.60 2.15 -25.79
N VAL A 111 -17.14 3.32 -25.37
CA VAL A 111 -17.99 4.50 -25.14
C VAL A 111 -17.32 5.72 -25.75
N GLU A 112 -18.09 6.53 -26.46
CA GLU A 112 -17.63 7.84 -26.93
C GLU A 112 -17.98 8.92 -25.91
N VAL A 113 -16.98 9.65 -25.44
CA VAL A 113 -17.16 10.77 -24.50
C VAL A 113 -16.67 12.08 -25.11
N PRO A 114 -17.32 13.22 -24.83
CA PRO A 114 -16.82 14.51 -25.29
C PRO A 114 -15.51 14.87 -24.59
N SER A 115 -14.51 15.27 -25.37
CA SER A 115 -13.26 15.85 -24.85
C SER A 115 -13.42 17.33 -24.50
N VAL A 116 -12.45 17.93 -23.81
CA VAL A 116 -12.45 19.37 -23.51
C VAL A 116 -12.45 20.24 -24.78
N THR A 117 -11.97 19.69 -25.90
CA THR A 117 -11.97 20.37 -27.22
C THR A 117 -13.27 20.16 -28.00
N GLY A 118 -14.27 19.47 -27.43
CA GLY A 118 -15.55 19.15 -28.07
C GLY A 118 -15.51 18.00 -29.06
N LYS A 119 -14.33 17.42 -29.34
CA LYS A 119 -14.21 16.20 -30.15
C LYS A 119 -14.60 14.97 -29.34
N ALA A 120 -15.31 14.02 -29.98
CA ALA A 120 -15.57 12.71 -29.40
C ALA A 120 -14.25 11.94 -29.21
N LEU A 121 -14.06 11.38 -28.03
CA LEU A 121 -12.98 10.48 -27.67
C LEU A 121 -13.58 9.10 -27.42
N GLU A 122 -13.14 8.09 -28.17
CA GLU A 122 -13.51 6.71 -27.90
C GLU A 122 -12.68 6.16 -26.73
N LEU A 123 -13.36 5.61 -25.73
CA LEU A 123 -12.76 4.84 -24.65
C LEU A 123 -13.02 3.37 -24.91
N THR A 124 -11.95 2.59 -25.02
CA THR A 124 -12.05 1.15 -25.28
C THR A 124 -12.40 0.38 -24.01
N PRO A 125 -12.86 -0.89 -24.11
CA PRO A 125 -13.03 -1.76 -22.95
C PRO A 125 -11.77 -1.86 -22.08
N PHE A 126 -10.58 -1.87 -22.70
CA PHE A 126 -9.31 -1.88 -21.98
C PHE A 126 -9.13 -0.61 -21.14
N ASP A 127 -9.42 0.57 -21.70
CA ASP A 127 -9.31 1.84 -21.00
C ASP A 127 -10.26 1.90 -19.79
N LEU A 128 -11.52 1.49 -19.98
CA LEU A 128 -12.51 1.43 -18.91
C LEU A 128 -12.10 0.43 -17.82
N GLY A 129 -11.62 -0.76 -18.20
CA GLY A 129 -11.12 -1.75 -17.26
C GLY A 129 -9.92 -1.25 -16.46
N ARG A 130 -9.03 -0.49 -17.11
CA ARG A 130 -7.87 0.14 -16.46
C ARG A 130 -8.31 1.20 -15.46
N MET A 131 -9.28 2.05 -15.81
CA MET A 131 -9.85 3.05 -14.90
C MET A 131 -10.42 2.39 -13.63
N VAL A 132 -11.12 1.26 -13.77
CA VAL A 132 -11.65 0.50 -12.63
C VAL A 132 -10.52 -0.07 -11.76
N ALA A 133 -9.51 -0.70 -12.37
CA ALA A 133 -8.38 -1.28 -11.64
C ALA A 133 -7.55 -0.21 -10.90
N ASP A 134 -7.25 0.90 -11.56
CA ASP A 134 -6.54 2.03 -10.95
C ASP A 134 -7.38 2.70 -9.85
N GLY A 135 -8.70 2.77 -10.04
CA GLY A 135 -9.66 3.25 -9.06
C GLY A 135 -9.71 2.39 -7.80
N LEU A 136 -9.75 1.07 -7.94
CA LEU A 136 -9.60 0.13 -6.83
C LEU A 136 -8.28 0.36 -6.08
N GLY A 137 -7.18 0.53 -6.82
CA GLY A 137 -5.88 0.84 -6.24
C GLY A 137 -5.87 2.14 -5.44
N ARG A 138 -6.52 3.20 -5.93
CA ARG A 138 -6.66 4.48 -5.23
C ARG A 138 -7.51 4.36 -3.98
N PHE A 139 -8.63 3.64 -4.05
CA PHE A 139 -9.47 3.34 -2.89
C PHE A 139 -8.68 2.61 -1.79
N CYS A 140 -7.94 1.55 -2.14
CA CYS A 140 -7.13 0.78 -1.18
C CYS A 140 -6.01 1.58 -0.50
N ARG A 141 -5.64 2.74 -1.06
CA ARG A 141 -4.65 3.68 -0.49
C ARG A 141 -5.30 4.90 0.17
N SER A 142 -6.62 4.99 0.16
CA SER A 142 -7.39 6.10 0.73
C SER A 142 -7.80 5.81 2.18
N ALA A 143 -8.36 6.83 2.84
CA ALA A 143 -9.04 6.69 4.13
C ALA A 143 -10.57 6.51 3.98
N SER A 144 -11.09 6.44 2.74
CA SER A 144 -12.54 6.32 2.50
C SER A 144 -13.03 4.94 2.93
N PRO A 145 -14.21 4.83 3.58
CA PRO A 145 -14.75 3.55 4.04
C PRO A 145 -15.34 2.71 2.90
N VAL A 146 -15.68 3.33 1.77
CA VAL A 146 -16.24 2.70 0.57
C VAL A 146 -15.65 3.31 -0.70
N PRO A 147 -15.68 2.61 -1.85
CA PRO A 147 -15.27 3.17 -3.12
C PRO A 147 -16.16 4.35 -3.55
N GLU A 148 -15.57 5.54 -3.61
CA GLU A 148 -16.20 6.79 -4.08
C GLU A 148 -15.81 7.16 -5.52
N PRO A 149 -16.63 7.97 -6.24
CA PRO A 149 -16.36 8.35 -7.63
C PRO A 149 -14.98 9.00 -7.82
N ALA A 150 -14.52 9.74 -6.81
CA ALA A 150 -13.23 10.42 -6.81
C ALA A 150 -12.03 9.44 -6.94
N HIS A 151 -12.20 8.16 -6.60
CA HIS A 151 -11.15 7.18 -6.79
C HIS A 151 -10.93 6.84 -8.26
N ILE A 152 -11.95 6.91 -9.13
CA ILE A 152 -11.81 6.55 -10.54
C ILE A 152 -10.97 7.63 -11.26
N PRO A 153 -9.76 7.31 -11.77
CA PRO A 153 -9.01 8.21 -12.62
C PRO A 153 -9.73 8.43 -13.94
N VAL A 154 -9.79 9.68 -14.38
CA VAL A 154 -10.24 10.07 -15.71
C VAL A 154 -9.21 11.06 -16.24
N ASP A 155 -8.85 10.92 -17.52
CA ASP A 155 -7.91 11.81 -18.20
C ASP A 155 -8.49 13.24 -18.28
N ASP A 156 -7.66 14.24 -18.03
CA ASP A 156 -8.05 15.67 -18.07
C ASP A 156 -8.50 16.13 -19.47
N LYS A 157 -8.24 15.33 -20.52
CA LYS A 157 -8.77 15.55 -21.87
C LYS A 157 -10.27 15.30 -21.97
N ILE A 158 -10.89 14.60 -21.03
CA ILE A 158 -12.34 14.34 -21.04
C ILE A 158 -13.06 15.52 -20.40
N ASN A 159 -14.14 15.98 -21.03
CA ASN A 159 -14.94 17.08 -20.50
C ASN A 159 -15.44 16.76 -19.08
N THR A 160 -15.52 17.77 -18.21
CA THR A 160 -15.92 17.63 -16.79
C THR A 160 -17.21 16.84 -16.60
N GLY A 161 -18.27 17.12 -17.37
CA GLY A 161 -19.56 16.42 -17.23
C GLY A 161 -19.46 14.94 -17.63
N ALA A 162 -18.71 14.64 -18.69
CA ALA A 162 -18.45 13.27 -19.10
C ALA A 162 -17.53 12.52 -18.11
N ALA A 163 -16.56 13.22 -17.50
CA ALA A 163 -15.71 12.66 -16.47
C ALA A 163 -16.49 12.31 -15.21
N GLU A 164 -17.40 13.17 -14.75
CA GLU A 164 -18.29 12.88 -13.61
C GLU A 164 -19.20 11.68 -13.90
N TRP A 165 -19.78 11.64 -15.11
CA TRP A 165 -20.59 10.52 -15.55
C TRP A 165 -19.80 9.19 -15.59
N LEU A 166 -18.56 9.20 -16.12
CA LEU A 166 -17.69 8.02 -16.11
C LEU A 166 -17.37 7.56 -14.68
N ARG A 167 -17.01 8.50 -13.80
CA ARG A 167 -16.69 8.19 -12.39
C ARG A 167 -17.87 7.55 -11.68
N GLY A 168 -19.09 8.05 -11.89
CA GLY A 168 -20.29 7.45 -11.32
C GLY A 168 -20.65 6.09 -11.93
N GLY A 169 -20.51 5.95 -13.24
CA GLY A 169 -20.89 4.74 -13.98
C GLY A 169 -19.93 3.55 -13.76
N LEU A 170 -18.66 3.81 -13.46
CA LEU A 170 -17.64 2.79 -13.24
C LEU A 170 -17.51 2.32 -11.79
N LEU A 171 -18.32 2.86 -10.86
CA LEU A 171 -18.31 2.39 -9.49
C LEU A 171 -18.94 1.01 -9.32
N PRO A 172 -18.46 0.21 -8.36
CA PRO A 172 -19.14 -1.00 -7.95
C PRO A 172 -20.48 -0.62 -7.32
N SER A 173 -21.56 -0.70 -8.09
CA SER A 173 -22.91 -0.57 -7.54
C SER A 173 -23.18 -1.76 -6.61
N GLY A 174 -23.55 -1.49 -5.36
CA GLY A 174 -23.73 -2.49 -4.30
C GLY A 174 -24.93 -3.43 -4.48
N ALA A 175 -25.33 -3.77 -5.71
CA ALA A 175 -26.40 -4.73 -5.96
C ALA A 175 -25.83 -6.02 -6.55
N PRO A 176 -25.97 -7.18 -5.87
CA PRO A 176 -25.73 -8.46 -6.50
C PRO A 176 -26.78 -8.63 -7.60
N THR A 177 -26.32 -8.93 -8.82
CA THR A 177 -27.13 -9.47 -9.92
C THR A 177 -28.40 -8.69 -10.28
N ALA A 178 -28.28 -7.61 -11.08
CA ALA A 178 -29.16 -7.34 -12.23
C ALA A 178 -28.85 -5.95 -12.82
N ARG A 179 -28.65 -5.88 -14.14
CA ARG A 179 -28.62 -4.67 -14.98
C ARG A 179 -27.28 -3.91 -15.17
N CYS A 180 -26.20 -4.61 -15.49
CA CYS A 180 -25.18 -4.06 -16.43
C CYS A 180 -25.47 -4.45 -17.89
N ARG A 181 -26.75 -4.50 -18.29
CA ARG A 181 -27.16 -4.73 -19.70
C ARG A 181 -27.72 -3.50 -20.40
N ARG A 182 -27.80 -2.35 -19.73
CA ARG A 182 -28.06 -1.10 -20.44
C ARG A 182 -26.72 -0.57 -20.88
N ALA A 183 -26.49 -0.61 -22.19
CA ALA A 183 -25.46 0.17 -22.85
C ALA A 183 -25.38 1.53 -22.14
N VAL A 184 -24.23 1.79 -21.56
CA VAL A 184 -23.89 3.01 -20.85
C VAL A 184 -23.76 4.07 -21.96
N ARG A 185 -24.91 4.47 -22.53
CA ARG A 185 -24.99 5.56 -23.50
C ARG A 185 -24.76 6.84 -22.71
N VAL A 186 -23.72 7.58 -23.09
CA VAL A 186 -23.56 8.97 -22.64
C VAL A 186 -24.87 9.69 -22.91
N PRO A 187 -25.48 10.36 -21.92
CA PRO A 187 -26.63 11.19 -22.19
C PRO A 187 -26.26 12.18 -23.30
N ALA A 188 -27.07 12.25 -24.35
CA ALA A 188 -26.81 13.07 -25.54
C ALA A 188 -26.74 14.59 -25.27
N ARG A 189 -26.82 14.99 -24.00
CA ARG A 189 -26.69 16.35 -23.48
C ARG A 189 -25.93 16.28 -22.15
N LEU A 190 -24.62 16.45 -22.22
CA LEU A 190 -23.72 16.86 -21.13
C LEU A 190 -22.96 18.09 -21.62
#